data_AF-A0A0S8DP30-F1
#
_entry.id   AF-A0A0S8DP30-F1
#
_cell.length_a   1.000
_cell.length_b   1.000
_cell.length_c   1.000
_cell.angle_alpha   90.00
_cell.angle_beta   90.00
_cell.angle_gamma   90.00
#
_symmetry.space_group_name_H-M   'P 1'
#
loop_
_entity.id
_entity.type
_entity.pdbx_description
1 polymer ?
#
loop_
_entity_poly.entity_id
_entity_poly.type
_entity_poly.pdbx_seq_one_letter_code
_entity_poly.pdbx_strand_id
1 'polypeptide(L)' 'MLADLAAGYPLVEQTFAEASEALGFDLWRVAQEGPEARLNSTDVTQPAMLAAGVATYRVWLDQGGVPP' A
#
# COMPACT_ATOMS: atom_id res chain seq x y z
N MET A 1 -3.37 5.60 5.64
CA MET A 1 -3.72 5.43 4.19
C MET A 1 -4.37 4.05 4.02
N LEU A 2 -5.49 3.86 3.29
CA LEU A 2 -6.09 2.51 3.05
C LEU A 2 -6.44 1.62 4.27
N ALA A 3 -6.43 2.12 5.51
CA ALA A 3 -6.68 1.32 6.72
C ALA A 3 -8.04 0.59 6.69
N ASP A 4 -9.09 1.28 6.26
CA ASP A 4 -10.44 0.68 6.17
C ASP A 4 -10.51 -0.43 5.12
N LEU A 5 -9.77 -0.29 4.01
CA LEU A 5 -9.70 -1.33 2.98
C LEU A 5 -8.92 -2.54 3.49
N ALA A 6 -7.80 -2.32 4.18
CA ALA A 6 -7.01 -3.40 4.76
C ALA A 6 -7.78 -4.22 5.80
N ALA A 7 -8.66 -3.58 6.59
CA ALA A 7 -9.49 -4.27 7.57
C ALA A 7 -10.44 -5.31 6.95
N GLY A 8 -10.88 -5.11 5.71
CA GLY A 8 -11.73 -6.04 4.97
C GLY A 8 -10.97 -6.96 4.01
N TYR A 9 -9.78 -6.57 3.57
CA TYR A 9 -9.05 -7.22 2.48
C TYR A 9 -7.56 -7.37 2.82
N PRO A 10 -7.13 -8.56 3.28
CA PRO A 10 -5.72 -8.84 3.61
C PRO A 10 -4.74 -8.59 2.46
N LEU A 11 -5.23 -8.60 1.23
CA LEU A 11 -4.47 -8.34 0.01
C LEU A 11 -3.81 -6.94 0.00
N VAL A 12 -4.38 -5.99 0.74
CA VAL A 12 -3.78 -4.66 0.92
C VAL A 12 -2.46 -4.78 1.67
N GLU A 13 -2.47 -5.37 2.86
CA GLU A 13 -1.26 -5.54 3.69
C GLU A 13 -0.23 -6.45 3.01
N GLN A 14 -0.67 -7.49 2.28
CA GLN A 14 0.23 -8.34 1.50
C GLN A 14 0.97 -7.56 0.41
N THR A 15 0.27 -6.66 -0.29
CA THR A 15 0.89 -5.82 -1.32
C THR A 15 1.89 -4.83 -0.72
N PHE A 16 1.58 -4.26 0.45
CA PHE A 16 2.55 -3.41 1.16
C PHE A 16 3.72 -4.21 1.74
N ALA A 17 3.53 -5.48 2.12
CA ALA A 17 4.60 -6.36 2.56
C ALA A 17 5.59 -6.63 1.41
N GLU A 18 5.11 -6.93 0.20
CA GLU A 18 5.96 -7.05 -1.00
C GLU A 18 6.77 -5.76 -1.27
N ALA A 19 6.11 -4.60 -1.18
CA ALA A 19 6.79 -3.32 -1.34
C ALA A 19 7.83 -3.07 -0.23
N SER A 20 7.52 -3.45 1.01
CA SER A 20 8.41 -3.29 2.16
C SER A 20 9.66 -4.17 2.03
N GLU A 21 9.51 -5.40 1.54
CA GLU A 21 10.63 -6.30 1.25
C GLU A 21 11.56 -5.69 0.18
N ALA A 22 10.99 -5.15 -0.90
CA ALA A 22 11.77 -4.52 -1.97
C ALA A 22 12.49 -3.23 -1.53
N LEU A 23 11.91 -2.47 -0.61
CA LEU A 23 12.45 -1.19 -0.13
C LEU A 23 13.38 -1.33 1.08
N GLY A 24 13.34 -2.46 1.79
CA GLY A 24 14.14 -2.70 2.98
C GLY A 24 13.65 -1.95 4.24
N PHE A 25 12.42 -1.44 4.23
CA PHE A 25 11.79 -0.84 5.41
C PHE A 25 10.27 -1.06 5.37
N ASP A 26 9.64 -0.98 6.54
CA ASP A 26 8.20 -1.16 6.69
C ASP A 26 7.42 0.03 6.09
N LEU A 27 7.05 -0.10 4.82
CA LEU A 27 6.29 0.92 4.09
C LEU A 27 4.87 1.06 4.62
N TRP A 28 4.26 -0.03 5.07
CA TRP A 28 2.91 -0.02 5.64
C TRP A 28 2.85 0.85 6.88
N ARG A 29 3.77 0.62 7.82
CA ARG A 29 3.87 1.41 9.05
C ARG A 29 4.11 2.88 8.75
N VAL A 30 4.98 3.21 7.80
CA VAL A 30 5.22 4.61 7.42
C VAL A 30 3.97 5.25 6.80
N ALA A 31 3.17 4.50 6.03
CA ALA A 31 1.93 4.98 5.43
C ALA A 31 0.74 5.11 6.40
N GLN A 32 0.75 4.40 7.53
CA GLN A 32 -0.25 4.54 8.59
C GLN A 32 0.13 5.55 9.67
N GLU A 33 1.37 5.48 10.14
CA GLU A 33 1.80 6.08 11.41
C GLU A 33 3.08 6.91 11.25
N GLY A 34 3.67 6.93 10.05
CA GLY A 34 4.93 7.61 9.80
C GLY A 34 4.85 9.10 10.10
N PRO A 35 5.94 9.73 10.59
CA PRO A 35 6.01 11.18 10.65
C PRO A 35 5.72 11.77 9.28
N GLU A 36 4.88 12.80 9.23
CA GLU A 36 4.45 13.43 7.98
C GLU A 36 5.65 13.80 7.09
N ALA A 37 6.74 14.29 7.68
CA ALA A 37 7.97 14.60 6.95
C ALA A 37 8.62 13.39 6.24
N ARG A 38 8.55 12.19 6.83
CA ARG A 38 9.06 10.96 6.19
C ARG A 38 8.12 10.50 5.10
N LEU A 39 6.81 10.53 5.36
CA LEU A 39 5.80 10.13 4.37
C LEU A 39 5.80 11.07 3.15
N ASN A 40 6.07 12.37 3.34
CA ASN A 40 6.13 13.39 2.29
C ASN A 40 7.46 13.42 1.52
N SER A 41 8.43 12.58 1.92
CA SER A 41 9.68 12.46 1.18
C SER A 41 9.44 11.64 -0.09
N THR A 42 9.90 12.13 -1.25
CA THR A 42 9.62 11.54 -2.57
C THR A 42 9.98 10.05 -2.66
N ASP A 43 11.08 9.63 -2.02
CA ASP A 43 11.54 8.23 -1.93
C ASP A 43 10.58 7.31 -1.16
N VAL A 44 9.66 7.89 -0.39
CA VAL A 44 8.65 7.17 0.39
C VAL A 44 7.26 7.37 -0.20
N THR A 45 6.88 8.61 -0.53
CA THR A 45 5.54 8.94 -1.04
C THR A 45 5.27 8.20 -2.34
N GLN A 46 6.23 8.15 -3.27
CA GLN A 46 5.99 7.52 -4.56
C GLN A 46 5.78 6.00 -4.44
N PRO A 47 6.63 5.23 -3.74
CA PRO A 47 6.35 3.82 -3.50
C PRO A 47 5.06 3.58 -2.71
N ALA A 48 4.75 4.42 -1.71
CA ALA A 48 3.50 4.30 -0.96
C ALA A 48 2.25 4.47 -1.84
N MET A 49 2.27 5.46 -2.73
CA MET A 49 1.17 5.70 -3.69
C MET A 49 1.07 4.57 -4.72
N LEU A 50 2.20 4.06 -5.23
CA LEU A 50 2.21 2.93 -6.13
C LEU A 50 1.66 1.67 -5.46
N ALA A 51 2.14 1.34 -4.25
CA ALA A 51 1.64 0.20 -3.48
C ALA A 51 0.14 0.33 -3.18
N ALA A 52 -0.33 1.52 -2.84
CA ALA A 52 -1.76 1.79 -2.62
C ALA A 52 -2.61 1.57 -3.88
N GLY A 53 -2.15 2.06 -5.03
CA GLY A 53 -2.83 1.86 -6.32
C GLY A 53 -2.89 0.38 -6.71
N VAL A 54 -1.77 -0.34 -6.60
CA VAL A 54 -1.69 -1.77 -6.90
C VAL A 54 -2.53 -2.59 -5.92
N ALA A 55 -2.49 -2.29 -4.63
CA ALA A 55 -3.30 -2.96 -3.61
C ALA A 55 -4.80 -2.82 -3.92
N THR A 56 -5.25 -1.60 -4.24
CA THR A 56 -6.64 -1.33 -4.61
C THR A 56 -7.04 -2.08 -5.88
N TYR A 57 -6.17 -2.13 -6.89
CA TYR A 57 -6.41 -2.88 -8.13
C TYR A 57 -6.48 -4.39 -7.88
N ARG A 58 -5.59 -4.94 -7.06
CA ARG A 58 -5.62 -6.35 -6.69
C ARG A 58 -6.92 -6.73 -5.96
N VAL A 59 -7.37 -5.89 -5.02
CA VAL A 59 -8.67 -6.06 -4.34
C VAL A 59 -9.83 -5.97 -5.34
N TRP A 60 -9.77 -5.03 -6.30
CA TRP A 60 -10.78 -4.94 -7.36
C TRP A 60 -10.91 -6.24 -8.15
N LEU A 61 -9.79 -6.82 -8.60
CA LEU A 61 -9.80 -8.09 -9.33
C LEU A 61 -10.32 -9.25 -8.47
N ASP A 62 -9.90 -9.33 -7.20
CA ASP A 62 -10.34 -10.37 -6.26
C ASP A 62 -11.87 -10.34 -6.06
N GLN A 63 -12.46 -9.13 -6.08
CA GLN A 63 -13.90 -8.92 -5.98
C GLN A 63 -14.66 -9.10 -7.30
N GLY A 64 -14.03 -9.68 -8.33
CA GLY A 64 -14.64 -9.95 -9.63
C GLY A 64 -14.67 -8.74 -10.58
N GLY A 65 -13.86 -7.73 -10.29
CA GLY A 65 -13.65 -6.59 -11.16
C GLY A 65 -13.04 -6.98 -12.51
N VAL A 66 -13.48 -6.31 -13.58
CA VAL A 66 -13.02 -6.62 -14.94
C VAL A 66 -11.63 -5.99 -15.17
N PRO A 67 -10.66 -6.74 -15.71
CA PRO A 67 -9.38 -6.16 -16.14
C PRO A 67 -9.58 -5.23 -17.35
N PRO A 68 -8.78 -4.15 -17.46
CA PRO A 68 -8.85 -3.22 -18.59
C PRO A 68 -8.46 -3.85 -19.93
#